data_AF-A0A3N5LFU4-F1
#
_entry.id   AF-A0A3N5LFU4-F1
#
_cell.length_a   1.000
_cell.length_b   1.000
_cell.length_c   1.000
_cell.angle_alpha   90.00
_cell.angle_beta   90.00
_cell.angle_gamma   90.00
#
_symmetry.space_group_name_H-M   'P 1'
#
loop_
_entity.id
_entity.type
_entity.pdbx_description
1 polymer ?
#
loop_
_entity_poly.entity_id
_entity_poly.type
_entity_poly.pdbx_seq_one_letter_code
_entity_poly.pdbx_strand_id
1 'polypeptide(L)'
;MRQSTKHVLWILPVVGFGLGLAWAHVFFTGLSETWHKVGNPGEAVVRIIGIRDGRQLLVGTETGRIYSLGFSDLGEVALPPAQVWEIEQQETVDEVSRTEWGKDFLTLPPLFKVEQLYKLEYVYKVEGKGEVKFALAPGGNIWMWTHQIAGLTGLVYYFYPVMGFLACLAVALSIVVIGRLKRKVLGGRHENH
;
A
#
# COMPACT_ATOMS: atom_id res chain seq x y z
N MET A 1 7.45 43.26 7.92
CA MET A 1 7.00 41.95 7.36
C MET A 1 7.85 41.35 6.23
N ARG A 2 8.82 42.05 5.61
CA ARG A 2 9.55 41.56 4.39
C ARG A 2 10.65 40.50 4.62
N GLN A 3 11.18 40.36 5.83
CA GLN A 3 12.23 39.37 6.16
C GLN A 3 11.66 37.97 6.41
N SER A 4 10.47 37.88 7.01
CA SER A 4 9.82 36.60 7.36
C SER A 4 9.58 35.70 6.14
N THR A 5 9.12 36.25 5.02
CA THR A 5 8.78 35.46 3.82
C THR A 5 9.99 34.81 3.15
N LYS A 6 11.20 35.40 3.29
CA LYS A 6 12.42 34.83 2.71
C LYS A 6 12.87 33.57 3.44
N HIS A 7 12.68 33.51 4.75
CA HIS A 7 13.09 32.35 5.56
C HIS A 7 12.12 31.18 5.35
N VAL A 8 10.82 31.47 5.20
CA VAL A 8 9.79 30.47 4.88
C VAL A 8 10.05 29.76 3.54
N LEU A 9 10.56 30.47 2.52
CA LEU A 9 10.85 29.88 1.21
C LEU A 9 11.97 28.82 1.25
N TRP A 10 12.95 28.98 2.15
CA TRP A 10 14.05 28.01 2.31
C TRP A 10 13.68 26.80 3.16
N ILE A 11 12.55 26.85 3.86
CA ILE A 11 12.01 25.69 4.60
C ILE A 11 11.32 24.71 3.63
N LEU A 12 10.82 25.19 2.49
CA LEU A 12 10.09 24.35 1.53
C LEU A 12 10.86 23.10 1.07
N PRO A 13 12.15 23.17 0.68
CA PRO A 13 12.89 21.97 0.31
C PRO A 13 13.03 20.95 1.45
N VAL A 14 13.19 21.43 2.69
CA VAL A 14 13.26 20.57 3.89
C VAL A 14 11.91 19.88 4.14
N VAL A 15 10.81 20.62 3.99
CA VAL A 15 9.45 20.05 4.04
C VAL A 15 9.25 19.03 2.93
N GLY A 16 9.67 19.33 1.70
CA GLY A 16 9.60 18.40 0.57
C GLY A 16 10.37 17.10 0.81
N PHE A 17 11.56 17.19 1.39
CA PHE A 17 12.34 16.01 1.79
C PHE A 17 11.59 15.17 2.84
N GLY A 18 11.05 15.81 3.88
CA GLY A 18 10.26 15.14 4.91
C GLY A 18 9.00 14.46 4.37
N LEU A 19 8.29 15.12 3.44
CA LEU A 19 7.15 14.53 2.73
C LEU A 19 7.56 13.34 1.87
N GLY A 20 8.72 13.41 1.21
CA GLY A 20 9.26 12.29 0.45
C GLY A 20 9.60 11.08 1.33
N LEU A 21 10.12 11.30 2.55
CA LEU A 21 10.34 10.23 3.53
C LEU A 21 9.02 9.62 4.01
N ALA A 22 8.03 10.46 4.33
CA ALA A 22 6.71 10.00 4.72
C ALA A 22 6.05 9.18 3.61
N TRP A 23 6.16 9.63 2.35
CA TRP A 23 5.64 8.90 1.20
C TRP A 23 6.35 7.57 0.98
N ALA A 24 7.68 7.54 1.09
CA ALA A 24 8.44 6.29 1.06
C ALA A 24 7.92 5.33 2.13
N HIS A 25 7.72 5.80 3.36
CA HIS A 25 7.20 4.97 4.45
C HIS A 25 5.80 4.41 4.15
N VAL A 26 4.88 5.23 3.64
CA VAL A 26 3.54 4.80 3.20
C VAL A 26 3.63 3.71 2.14
N PHE A 27 4.53 3.88 1.17
CA PHE A 27 4.75 2.89 0.11
C PHE A 27 5.29 1.58 0.67
N PHE A 28 6.33 1.62 1.52
CA PHE A 28 6.94 0.41 2.08
C PHE A 28 6.01 -0.39 2.98
N THR A 29 5.14 0.28 3.72
CA THR A 29 4.18 -0.37 4.62
C THR A 29 2.96 -0.92 3.88
N GLY A 30 2.80 -0.59 2.60
CA GLY A 30 1.60 -0.95 1.83
C GLY A 30 0.36 -0.19 2.31
N LEU A 31 0.53 0.95 2.99
CA LEU A 31 -0.60 1.75 3.49
C LEU A 31 -1.51 2.22 2.35
N SER A 32 -0.99 2.39 1.14
CA SER A 32 -1.75 2.75 -0.06
C SER A 32 -2.45 1.57 -0.74
N GLU A 33 -2.11 0.33 -0.39
CA GLU A 33 -2.66 -0.86 -1.04
C GLU A 33 -4.10 -1.12 -0.59
N THR A 34 -4.93 -1.52 -1.54
CA THR A 34 -6.37 -1.69 -1.32
C THR A 34 -6.76 -3.14 -1.12
N TRP A 35 -7.86 -3.35 -0.40
CA TRP A 35 -8.48 -4.66 -0.29
C TRP A 35 -9.28 -4.99 -1.55
N HIS A 36 -9.12 -6.21 -2.05
CA HIS A 36 -9.84 -6.72 -3.21
C HIS A 36 -10.81 -7.82 -2.80
N LYS A 37 -12.05 -7.72 -3.27
CA LYS A 37 -13.04 -8.77 -3.03
C LYS A 37 -12.71 -9.99 -3.88
N VAL A 38 -12.57 -11.12 -3.21
CA VAL A 38 -12.36 -12.44 -3.83
C VAL A 38 -13.69 -13.20 -3.95
N GLY A 39 -14.63 -12.92 -3.05
CA GLY A 39 -15.93 -13.57 -3.05
C GLY A 39 -15.88 -14.94 -2.36
N ASN A 40 -16.61 -15.91 -2.89
CA ASN A 40 -16.84 -17.21 -2.25
C ASN A 40 -17.02 -18.31 -3.32
N PRO A 41 -16.91 -19.60 -2.94
CA PRO A 41 -17.04 -20.73 -3.87
C PRO A 41 -18.50 -21.04 -4.30
N GLY A 42 -19.43 -20.09 -4.16
CA GLY A 42 -20.87 -20.29 -4.37
C GLY A 42 -21.65 -20.68 -3.11
N GLU A 43 -20.97 -20.85 -1.97
CA GLU A 43 -21.53 -21.08 -0.64
C GLU A 43 -20.88 -20.12 0.36
N ALA A 44 -21.54 -19.83 1.49
CA ALA A 44 -20.97 -18.93 2.49
C ALA A 44 -19.74 -19.56 3.17
N VAL A 45 -18.61 -18.86 3.14
CA VAL A 45 -17.43 -19.24 3.91
C VAL A 45 -17.67 -18.94 5.38
N VAL A 46 -17.43 -19.92 6.26
CA VAL A 46 -17.58 -19.77 7.72
C VAL A 46 -16.24 -19.65 8.45
N ARG A 47 -15.16 -20.16 7.85
CA ARG A 47 -13.81 -20.05 8.40
C ARG A 47 -12.75 -20.07 7.31
N ILE A 48 -11.67 -19.33 7.53
CA ILE A 48 -10.40 -19.57 6.85
C ILE A 48 -9.68 -20.68 7.61
N ILE A 49 -9.30 -21.75 6.92
CA ILE A 49 -8.61 -22.90 7.52
C ILE A 49 -7.12 -22.61 7.60
N GLY A 50 -6.54 -22.10 6.51
CA GLY A 50 -5.12 -21.77 6.45
C GLY A 50 -4.64 -21.60 5.02
N ILE A 51 -3.32 -21.72 4.82
CA ILE A 51 -2.70 -21.69 3.51
C ILE A 51 -1.92 -22.99 3.32
N ARG A 52 -1.93 -23.52 2.09
CA ARG A 52 -1.20 -24.71 1.66
C ARG A 52 -0.19 -24.34 0.57
N ASP A 53 1.00 -24.91 0.65
CA ASP A 53 2.15 -24.72 -0.23
C ASP A 53 2.52 -23.24 -0.45
N GLY A 54 2.19 -22.37 0.51
CA GLY A 54 2.36 -20.91 0.43
C GLY A 54 1.60 -20.21 -0.71
N ARG A 55 0.70 -20.90 -1.43
CA ARG A 55 0.05 -20.40 -2.66
C ARG A 55 -1.45 -20.70 -2.77
N GLN A 56 -2.00 -21.45 -1.83
CA GLN A 56 -3.41 -21.84 -1.86
C GLN A 56 -4.09 -21.49 -0.54
N LEU A 57 -5.11 -20.63 -0.59
CA LEU A 57 -5.95 -20.35 0.56
C LEU A 57 -6.97 -21.47 0.71
N LEU A 58 -7.05 -22.09 1.89
CA LEU A 58 -8.06 -23.09 2.23
C LEU A 58 -9.15 -22.47 3.10
N VAL A 59 -10.40 -22.70 2.74
CA VAL A 59 -11.58 -22.19 3.44
C VAL A 59 -12.61 -23.29 3.69
N GLY A 60 -13.31 -23.21 4.80
CA GLY A 60 -14.45 -24.08 5.14
C GLY A 60 -15.76 -23.34 4.96
N THR A 61 -16.75 -23.98 4.34
CA THR A 61 -18.09 -23.41 4.10
C THR A 61 -19.13 -23.91 5.09
N GLU A 62 -20.31 -23.28 5.07
CA GLU A 62 -21.45 -23.65 5.92
C GLU A 62 -21.92 -25.10 5.73
N THR A 63 -21.69 -25.69 4.55
CA THR A 63 -22.04 -27.09 4.26
C THR A 63 -21.01 -28.10 4.77
N GLY A 64 -19.92 -27.61 5.39
CA GLY A 64 -18.80 -28.42 5.85
C GLY A 64 -17.83 -28.81 4.72
N ARG A 65 -18.03 -28.30 3.50
CA ARG A 65 -17.09 -28.49 2.38
C ARG A 65 -15.87 -27.59 2.54
N ILE A 66 -14.79 -28.02 1.91
CA ILE A 66 -13.53 -27.30 1.89
C ILE A 66 -13.25 -26.88 0.47
N TYR A 67 -12.88 -25.62 0.30
CA TYR A 67 -12.45 -25.10 -0.98
C TYR A 67 -11.05 -24.52 -0.87
N SER A 68 -10.29 -24.65 -1.95
CA SER A 68 -9.04 -23.95 -2.13
C SER A 68 -9.18 -22.86 -3.17
N LEU A 69 -8.40 -21.80 -2.99
CA LEU A 69 -8.21 -20.75 -3.98
C LEU A 69 -6.71 -20.58 -4.20
N GLY A 70 -6.26 -20.87 -5.42
CA GLY A 70 -4.92 -20.53 -5.86
C GLY A 70 -4.75 -19.02 -5.98
N PHE A 71 -3.68 -18.48 -5.39
CA PHE A 71 -3.25 -17.11 -5.61
C PHE A 71 -1.82 -17.10 -6.14
N SER A 72 -1.54 -16.16 -7.03
CA SER A 72 -0.22 -16.04 -7.66
C SER A 72 0.72 -15.25 -6.76
N ASP A 73 1.97 -15.71 -6.67
CA ASP A 73 3.09 -14.99 -6.11
C ASP A 73 3.79 -14.09 -7.14
N LEU A 74 3.25 -13.94 -8.36
CA LEU A 74 3.97 -13.37 -9.51
C LEU A 74 4.09 -11.84 -9.55
N GLY A 75 4.12 -11.16 -8.41
CA GLY A 75 4.55 -9.75 -8.44
C GLY A 75 3.52 -8.76 -9.00
N GLU A 76 2.31 -9.21 -9.36
CA GLU A 76 1.27 -8.34 -9.89
C GLU A 76 0.20 -8.07 -8.83
N VAL A 77 -0.07 -6.80 -8.56
CA VAL A 77 -1.22 -6.28 -7.79
C VAL A 77 -2.57 -6.67 -8.45
N ALA A 78 -2.52 -7.31 -9.62
CA ALA A 78 -3.69 -7.81 -10.31
C ALA A 78 -4.10 -9.18 -9.76
N LEU A 79 -5.29 -9.24 -9.16
CA LEU A 79 -6.01 -10.49 -9.01
C LEU A 79 -6.06 -11.22 -10.36
N PRO A 80 -5.86 -12.55 -10.41
CA PRO A 80 -6.08 -13.28 -11.64
C PRO A 80 -7.51 -13.01 -12.15
N PRO A 81 -7.71 -12.86 -13.48
CA PRO A 81 -8.97 -12.41 -14.07
C PRO A 81 -10.15 -13.38 -13.82
N ALA A 82 -9.88 -14.61 -13.38
CA ALA A 82 -10.88 -15.54 -12.88
C ALA A 82 -10.34 -16.24 -11.63
N GLN A 83 -10.98 -15.98 -10.49
CA GLN A 83 -10.74 -16.72 -9.26
C GLN A 83 -11.48 -18.04 -9.36
N VAL A 84 -10.74 -19.14 -9.54
CA VAL A 84 -11.30 -20.48 -9.60
C VAL A 84 -11.18 -21.11 -8.22
N TRP A 85 -12.33 -21.42 -7.64
CA TRP A 85 -12.41 -22.18 -6.40
C TRP A 85 -12.43 -23.67 -6.72
N GLU A 86 -11.55 -24.44 -6.08
CA GLU A 86 -11.47 -25.88 -6.25
C GLU A 86 -11.96 -26.57 -4.98
N ILE A 87 -12.69 -27.68 -5.13
CA ILE A 87 -13.17 -28.46 -3.98
C ILE A 87 -12.07 -29.40 -3.50
N GLU A 88 -11.84 -29.43 -2.19
CA GLU A 88 -10.76 -30.19 -1.57
C GLU A 88 -11.31 -31.31 -0.70
N GLN A 89 -10.60 -32.44 -0.67
CA GLN A 89 -10.99 -33.61 0.12
C GLN A 89 -10.28 -33.69 1.49
N GLN A 90 -9.25 -32.87 1.73
CA GLN A 90 -8.43 -32.93 2.94
C GLN A 90 -8.08 -31.55 3.48
N GLU A 91 -8.07 -31.40 4.81
CA GLU A 91 -7.58 -30.22 5.53
C GLU A 91 -6.08 -30.35 5.81
N THR A 92 -5.25 -30.37 4.76
CA THR A 92 -3.79 -30.29 4.91
C THR A 92 -3.38 -28.83 4.76
N VAL A 93 -3.04 -28.18 5.87
CA VAL A 93 -2.55 -26.79 5.90
C VAL A 93 -1.10 -26.74 6.34
N ASP A 94 -0.36 -25.78 5.82
CA ASP A 94 0.92 -25.40 6.41
C ASP A 94 0.67 -24.73 7.76
N GLU A 95 1.61 -24.83 8.70
CA GLU A 95 1.58 -24.05 9.94
C GLU A 95 1.67 -22.55 9.59
N VAL A 96 0.53 -21.87 9.53
CA VAL A 96 0.47 -20.42 9.33
C VAL A 96 -0.05 -19.76 10.60
N SER A 97 0.68 -18.74 11.04
CA SER A 97 0.34 -17.96 12.23
C SER A 97 -0.98 -17.22 12.05
N ARG A 98 -2.00 -17.60 12.83
CA ARG A 98 -3.22 -16.81 13.00
C ARG A 98 -2.88 -15.52 13.76
N THR A 99 -3.18 -14.37 13.18
CA THR A 99 -2.92 -13.06 13.83
C THR A 99 -4.23 -12.44 14.31
N GLU A 100 -4.25 -11.93 15.53
CA GLU A 100 -5.39 -11.17 16.05
C GLU A 100 -5.46 -9.78 15.40
N TRP A 101 -6.68 -9.33 15.09
CA TRP A 101 -6.92 -8.01 14.51
C TRP A 101 -6.53 -6.89 15.51
N GLY A 102 -5.67 -5.96 15.11
CA GLY A 102 -5.58 -4.63 15.76
C GLY A 102 -4.23 -4.21 16.37
N LYS A 103 -3.22 -5.09 16.54
CA LYS A 103 -1.91 -4.66 17.07
C LYS A 103 -0.82 -4.47 16.01
N ASP A 104 -0.85 -5.24 14.92
CA ASP A 104 0.22 -5.27 13.92
C ASP A 104 -0.22 -4.79 12.52
N PHE A 105 -1.31 -4.03 12.46
CA PHE A 105 -1.95 -3.67 11.19
C PHE A 105 -1.45 -2.33 10.63
N LEU A 106 -0.46 -2.40 9.75
CA LEU A 106 0.14 -1.26 9.02
C LEU A 106 -0.54 -0.96 7.67
N THR A 107 -1.83 -1.27 7.51
CA THR A 107 -2.56 -0.95 6.27
C THR A 107 -3.84 -0.20 6.63
N LEU A 108 -4.42 0.52 5.66
CA LEU A 108 -5.69 1.20 5.90
C LEU A 108 -6.76 0.19 6.35
N PRO A 109 -7.64 0.58 7.28
CA PRO A 109 -8.68 -0.31 7.76
C PRO A 109 -9.60 -0.73 6.59
N PRO A 110 -10.00 -2.01 6.50
CA PRO A 110 -10.91 -2.47 5.48
C PRO A 110 -12.25 -1.73 5.59
N LEU A 111 -12.90 -1.51 4.44
CA LEU A 111 -14.23 -0.86 4.36
C LEU A 111 -15.37 -1.78 4.84
N PHE A 112 -15.05 -2.92 5.44
CA PHE A 112 -15.97 -3.96 5.86
C PHE A 112 -15.57 -4.51 7.24
N LYS A 113 -16.54 -5.09 7.94
CA LYS A 113 -16.28 -5.79 9.20
C LYS A 113 -15.49 -7.06 8.94
N VAL A 114 -14.48 -7.35 9.75
CA VAL A 114 -13.65 -8.56 9.63
C VAL A 114 -14.05 -9.55 10.72
N GLU A 115 -14.37 -10.78 10.33
CA GLU A 115 -14.67 -11.90 11.25
C GLU A 115 -13.43 -12.75 11.53
N GLN A 116 -12.58 -12.94 10.52
CA GLN A 116 -11.33 -13.69 10.63
C GLN A 116 -10.27 -13.10 9.72
N LEU A 117 -9.02 -13.10 10.16
CA LEU A 117 -7.86 -12.65 9.39
C LEU A 117 -6.80 -13.75 9.35
N TYR A 118 -6.18 -13.90 8.18
CA TYR A 118 -4.95 -14.68 7.98
C TYR A 118 -3.89 -13.82 7.30
N LYS A 119 -2.64 -13.97 7.72
CA LYS A 119 -1.49 -13.26 7.15
C LYS A 119 -0.42 -14.28 6.77
N LEU A 120 0.19 -14.07 5.62
CA LEU A 120 1.37 -14.80 5.18
C LEU A 120 2.43 -13.79 4.70
N GLU A 121 3.62 -13.93 5.26
CA GLU A 121 4.82 -13.26 4.75
C GLU A 121 5.59 -14.27 3.90
N TYR A 122 6.00 -13.86 2.70
CA TYR A 122 6.77 -14.70 1.79
C TYR A 122 8.02 -13.96 1.30
N VAL A 123 9.11 -14.71 1.16
CA VAL A 123 10.39 -14.20 0.65
C VAL A 123 10.53 -14.66 -0.80
N TYR A 124 10.75 -13.72 -1.71
CA TYR A 124 10.93 -14.03 -3.12
C TYR A 124 12.26 -14.72 -3.40
N LYS A 125 12.28 -15.60 -4.41
CA LYS A 125 13.53 -16.23 -4.91
C LYS A 125 14.53 -15.21 -5.44
N VAL A 126 14.04 -14.10 -5.99
CA VAL A 126 14.85 -12.96 -6.42
C VAL A 126 14.58 -11.87 -5.40
N GLU A 127 15.55 -11.62 -4.52
CA GLU A 127 15.57 -10.65 -3.42
C GLU A 127 14.29 -9.80 -3.30
N GLY A 128 13.48 -10.05 -2.28
CA GLY A 128 12.24 -9.30 -2.05
C GLY A 128 11.41 -9.92 -0.93
N LYS A 129 10.52 -9.11 -0.34
CA LYS A 129 9.54 -9.55 0.65
C LYS A 129 8.15 -9.20 0.16
N GLY A 130 7.23 -10.15 0.28
CA GLY A 130 5.82 -9.95 0.02
C GLY A 130 5.02 -10.23 1.27
N GLU A 131 3.88 -9.57 1.38
CA GLU A 131 2.87 -9.85 2.40
C GLU A 131 1.53 -10.03 1.70
N VAL A 132 0.82 -11.10 2.04
CA VAL A 132 -0.57 -11.30 1.65
C VAL A 132 -1.42 -11.46 2.90
N LYS A 133 -2.61 -10.85 2.88
CA LYS A 133 -3.59 -10.92 3.95
C LYS A 133 -4.92 -11.35 3.37
N PHE A 134 -5.60 -12.22 4.10
CA PHE A 134 -6.94 -12.69 3.79
C PHE A 134 -7.87 -12.31 4.92
N ALA A 135 -9.00 -11.71 4.60
CA ALA A 135 -10.03 -11.35 5.56
C ALA A 135 -11.35 -12.01 5.18
N LEU A 136 -11.99 -12.64 6.16
CA LEU A 136 -13.37 -13.12 6.09
C LEU A 136 -14.29 -11.99 6.52
N ALA A 137 -15.21 -11.60 5.65
CA ALA A 137 -16.26 -10.63 5.94
C ALA A 137 -17.60 -11.32 6.29
N PRO A 138 -18.50 -10.65 7.03
CA PRO A 138 -19.85 -11.13 7.24
C PRO A 138 -20.54 -11.49 5.93
N GLY A 139 -21.26 -12.61 5.93
CA GLY A 139 -21.87 -13.18 4.72
C GLY A 139 -20.90 -14.04 3.90
N GLY A 140 -19.77 -14.43 4.47
CA GLY A 140 -18.90 -15.47 3.93
C GLY A 140 -18.12 -15.07 2.68
N ASN A 141 -17.84 -13.78 2.52
CA ASN A 141 -17.00 -13.29 1.44
C ASN A 141 -15.55 -13.17 1.89
N ILE A 142 -14.62 -13.65 1.06
CA ILE A 142 -13.20 -13.46 1.26
C ILE A 142 -12.74 -12.17 0.56
N TRP A 143 -11.83 -11.48 1.23
CA TRP A 143 -11.09 -10.35 0.73
C TRP A 143 -9.61 -10.63 0.83
N MET A 144 -8.86 -10.15 -0.16
CA MET A 144 -7.42 -10.28 -0.22
C MET A 144 -6.77 -8.91 -0.29
N TRP A 145 -5.67 -8.75 0.42
CA TRP A 145 -4.78 -7.60 0.34
C TRP A 145 -3.37 -8.13 0.08
N THR A 146 -2.67 -7.53 -0.87
CA THR A 146 -1.35 -7.95 -1.30
C THR A 146 -0.45 -6.74 -1.38
N HIS A 147 0.73 -6.84 -0.77
CA HIS A 147 1.78 -5.82 -0.89
C HIS A 147 3.12 -6.48 -1.12
N GLN A 148 3.92 -5.86 -1.97
CA GLN A 148 5.16 -6.45 -2.45
C GLN A 148 6.27 -5.42 -2.45
N ILE A 149 7.42 -5.86 -1.94
CA ILE A 149 8.64 -5.07 -1.83
C ILE A 149 9.72 -5.86 -2.55
N ALA A 150 9.95 -5.56 -3.83
CA ALA A 150 11.07 -6.10 -4.60
C ALA A 150 12.44 -5.66 -4.03
N GLY A 151 13.53 -6.32 -4.40
CA GLY A 151 14.85 -6.10 -3.79
C GLY A 151 15.42 -4.69 -3.99
N LEU A 152 15.13 -4.08 -5.14
CA LEU A 152 15.53 -2.69 -5.43
C LEU A 152 14.62 -1.64 -4.77
N THR A 153 13.54 -2.07 -4.11
CA THR A 153 12.59 -1.14 -3.47
C THR A 153 13.25 -0.36 -2.34
N GLY A 154 14.34 -0.85 -1.73
CA GLY A 154 15.16 -0.08 -0.77
C GLY A 154 15.59 1.31 -1.28
N LEU A 155 15.73 1.47 -2.61
CA LEU A 155 16.05 2.75 -3.25
C LEU A 155 14.94 3.78 -3.11
N VAL A 156 13.72 3.39 -2.78
CA VAL A 156 12.56 4.26 -2.61
C VAL A 156 12.78 5.28 -1.47
N TYR A 157 13.46 4.89 -0.38
CA TYR A 157 13.87 5.81 0.69
C TYR A 157 14.99 6.78 0.27
N TYR A 158 15.67 6.53 -0.85
CA TYR A 158 16.63 7.47 -1.43
C TYR A 158 15.98 8.36 -2.50
N PHE A 159 15.10 7.78 -3.34
CA PHE A 159 14.47 8.48 -4.46
C PHE A 159 13.41 9.48 -4.03
N TYR A 160 12.40 9.08 -3.23
CA TYR A 160 11.29 9.99 -2.92
C TYR A 160 11.68 11.22 -2.10
N PRO A 161 12.58 11.13 -1.10
CA PRO A 161 13.05 12.33 -0.40
C PRO A 161 13.79 13.30 -1.32
N VAL A 162 14.62 12.79 -2.24
CA VAL A 162 15.34 13.62 -3.22
C VAL A 162 14.35 14.28 -4.19
N MET A 163 13.38 13.53 -4.72
CA MET A 163 12.35 14.08 -5.61
C MET A 163 11.49 15.13 -4.90
N GLY A 164 11.09 14.88 -3.65
CA GLY A 164 10.34 15.82 -2.83
C GLY A 164 11.13 17.11 -2.56
N PHE A 165 12.42 16.99 -2.23
CA PHE A 165 13.32 18.14 -2.09
C PHE A 165 13.40 18.97 -3.38
N LEU A 166 13.66 18.33 -4.52
CA LEU A 166 13.81 19.00 -5.81
C LEU A 166 12.51 19.69 -6.26
N ALA A 167 11.35 19.05 -6.07
CA ALA A 167 10.05 19.62 -6.40
C ALA A 167 9.78 20.88 -5.57
N CYS A 168 9.98 20.83 -4.25
CA CYS A 168 9.78 21.99 -3.40
C CYS A 168 10.81 23.10 -3.63
N LEU A 169 12.05 22.74 -4.00
CA LEU A 169 13.06 23.70 -4.43
C LEU A 169 12.64 24.44 -5.71
N ALA A 170 12.12 23.71 -6.71
CA ALA A 170 11.61 24.32 -7.94
C ALA A 170 10.45 25.30 -7.66
N VAL A 171 9.54 24.94 -6.74
CA VAL A 171 8.45 25.83 -6.29
C VAL A 171 9.02 27.09 -5.62
N ALA A 172 9.96 26.94 -4.67
CA ALA A 172 10.58 28.06 -3.98
C ALA A 172 11.26 29.03 -4.96
N LEU A 173 12.03 28.50 -5.92
CA LEU A 173 12.68 29.28 -6.96
C LEU A 173 11.66 30.00 -7.86
N SER A 174 10.58 29.34 -8.25
CA SER A 174 9.51 29.93 -9.05
C SER A 174 8.86 31.13 -8.35
N ILE A 175 8.59 31.03 -7.05
CA ILE A 175 8.06 32.13 -6.24
C ILE A 175 9.04 33.31 -6.19
N VAL A 176 10.35 33.04 -6.05
CA VAL A 176 11.39 34.08 -6.06
C VAL A 176 11.45 34.78 -7.41
N VAL A 177 11.44 34.03 -8.52
CA VAL A 177 11.50 34.57 -9.88
C VAL A 177 10.27 35.44 -10.18
N ILE A 178 9.06 34.92 -9.92
CA ILE A 178 7.81 35.68 -10.09
C ILE A 178 7.82 36.95 -9.22
N GLY A 179 8.29 36.84 -7.97
CA GLY A 179 8.40 37.97 -7.06
C GLY A 179 9.42 39.03 -7.49
N ARG A 180 10.46 38.66 -8.24
CA ARG A 180 11.40 39.60 -8.86
C ARG A 180 10.81 40.25 -10.11
N LEU A 181 10.15 39.47 -10.96
CA LEU A 181 9.48 39.97 -12.17
C LEU A 181 8.39 40.99 -11.83
N LYS A 182 7.51 40.69 -10.86
CA LYS A 182 6.49 41.65 -10.39
C LYS A 182 7.09 42.95 -9.87
N ARG A 183 8.23 42.90 -9.17
CA ARG A 183 8.93 44.10 -8.69
C ARG A 183 9.53 44.95 -9.81
N LYS A 184 10.10 44.33 -10.85
CA LYS A 184 10.60 45.06 -12.02
C LYS A 184 9.46 45.77 -12.77
N VAL A 185 8.34 45.08 -12.99
CA VAL A 185 7.18 45.63 -13.70
C VAL A 185 6.51 46.78 -12.91
N LEU A 186 6.40 46.67 -11.58
CA LEU A 186 5.82 47.71 -10.74
C LEU A 186 6.78 48.89 -10.48
N GLY A 187 8.08 48.64 -10.39
CA GLY A 187 9.10 49.68 -10.21
C GLY A 187 9.30 50.56 -11.45
N GLY A 188 9.26 49.97 -12.65
CA GLY A 188 9.39 50.72 -13.92
C GLY A 188 8.20 51.62 -14.28
N ARG A 189 7.06 51.52 -13.57
CA ARG A 189 5.93 52.46 -13.72
C ARG A 189 6.10 53.76 -12.95
N HIS A 190 7.01 53.81 -11.98
CA HIS A 190 7.21 55.00 -11.13
C HIS A 190 8.35 55.92 -11.62
N GLU A 191 9.19 55.50 -12.56
CA GLU A 191 10.28 56.32 -13.11
C GLU A 191 9.91 57.09 -14.40
N ASN A 192 8.68 56.94 -14.90
CA ASN A 192 8.20 57.59 -16.13
C ASN A 192 7.15 58.69 -15.88
N HIS A 193 7.11 59.30 -14.70
CA HIS A 193 6.25 60.44 -14.40
C HIS A 193 7.04 61.62 -13.82
#